data_AF-A0A2A3DP31-F1
#
_entry.id   AF-A0A2A3DP31-F1
#
_cell.length_a   1.000
_cell.length_b   1.000
_cell.length_c   1.000
_cell.angle_alpha   90.00
_cell.angle_beta   90.00
_cell.angle_gamma   90.00
#
_symmetry.space_group_name_H-M   'P 1'
#
loop_
_entity.id
_entity.type
_entity.pdbx_description
1 polymer ?
#
loop_
_entity_poly.entity_id
_entity_poly.type
_entity_poly.pdbx_seq_one_letter_code
_entity_poly.pdbx_strand_id
1 'polypeptide(L)'
;MNAALQTSRIEAFLAFLESEKILTAHSVQRALGAASTSGHPFDTVMTELGLIGEQELASSLCRFLDVPMLAELPEELRPQILASVPLSYLKENAVLPLEMDERQLVVAVADPFSSATIDALAFHWERTPSLRVLPRRMIGECIDRLERSAAEAVSLEAGSAGLADFGSDDLERLKDFAREAPIVRFVADTIHRAVDAKATDIHIEPLEDHVRIRFRNDGMLSVVDTAPSAMLSGVSTRIKILARLNIAERRLPQDGRLRIAVRGRDVDLRVSVIPSIHGEAIVLRILHRAGVELRLEKLGFDEAAQAKIRQMSRGANGIVLVTGPTGSGKTTTLYSVLAECSRPDVKVFTVEDPVEYRMAGITQLQVNPAIDLDFATALRSILRQDPDIILLGEIRDRETAQIAIQAALTGHLVFSTLHTNSAAGALTRLRDMGVDGYLLGATIRGVIAQRLLRRVCPACRGADNVASCKSCNGSGYSGRTVTYEMLQVSPRIAALIDEGASELEIGKAASEADLIPMAVHVATLVERRVTTLEEVRRVIDLGGGG
;
A
#
# COMPACT_ATOMS: atom_id res chain seq x y z
N MET A 1 -20.45 37.56 -7.05
CA MET A 1 -21.87 37.39 -6.65
C MET A 1 -21.99 36.06 -5.89
N ASN A 2 -22.76 36.03 -4.80
CA ASN A 2 -22.62 35.15 -3.62
C ASN A 2 -22.40 33.63 -3.82
N ALA A 3 -21.39 33.06 -3.16
CA ALA A 3 -21.26 31.61 -2.92
C ALA A 3 -22.53 31.01 -2.28
N ALA A 4 -23.23 31.78 -1.44
CA ALA A 4 -24.52 31.38 -0.86
C ALA A 4 -25.64 31.18 -1.90
N LEU A 5 -25.62 31.91 -3.03
CA LEU A 5 -26.58 31.72 -4.13
C LEU A 5 -26.24 30.45 -4.94
N GLN A 6 -24.96 30.11 -5.07
CA GLN A 6 -24.51 28.87 -5.73
C GLN A 6 -24.87 27.64 -4.89
N THR A 7 -24.62 27.66 -3.59
CA THR A 7 -25.02 26.60 -2.66
C THR A 7 -26.54 26.38 -2.68
N SER A 8 -27.33 27.45 -2.67
CA SER A 8 -28.80 27.37 -2.75
C SER A 8 -29.31 26.75 -4.06
N ARG A 9 -28.64 27.00 -5.19
CA ARG A 9 -29.00 26.40 -6.49
C ARG A 9 -28.64 24.91 -6.57
N ILE A 10 -27.49 24.52 -6.00
CA ILE A 10 -27.07 23.12 -5.91
C ILE A 10 -28.05 22.32 -5.03
N GLU A 11 -28.44 22.87 -3.88
CA GLU A 11 -29.45 22.25 -3.00
C GLU A 11 -30.78 22.05 -3.73
N ALA A 12 -31.26 23.06 -4.45
CA ALA A 12 -32.49 22.98 -5.23
C ALA A 12 -32.40 21.94 -6.36
N PHE A 13 -31.25 21.83 -7.03
CA PHE A 13 -31.02 20.82 -8.06
C PHE A 13 -30.99 19.40 -7.50
N LEU A 14 -30.35 19.19 -6.35
CA LEU A 14 -30.32 17.88 -5.70
C LEU A 14 -31.71 17.44 -5.22
N ALA A 15 -32.52 18.37 -4.71
CA ALA A 15 -33.92 18.12 -4.39
C ALA A 15 -34.75 17.77 -5.64
N PHE A 16 -34.48 18.42 -6.78
CA PHE A 16 -35.06 18.06 -8.07
C PHE A 16 -34.70 16.61 -8.47
N LEU A 17 -33.42 16.23 -8.41
CA LEU A 17 -32.98 14.86 -8.72
C LEU A 17 -33.62 13.80 -7.81
N GLU A 18 -33.88 14.12 -6.54
CA GLU A 18 -34.60 13.24 -5.62
C GLU A 18 -36.08 13.09 -6.00
N SER A 19 -36.75 14.19 -6.34
CA SER A 19 -38.16 14.18 -6.77
C SER A 19 -38.38 13.37 -8.06
N GLU A 20 -37.42 13.42 -8.98
CA GLU A 20 -37.40 12.64 -10.23
C GLU A 20 -36.97 11.17 -10.02
N LYS A 21 -36.66 10.77 -8.78
CA LYS A 21 -36.16 9.43 -8.41
C LYS A 21 -34.85 9.03 -9.11
N ILE A 22 -34.08 10.01 -9.56
CA ILE A 22 -32.74 9.81 -10.13
C ILE A 22 -31.74 9.55 -9.00
N LEU A 23 -31.91 10.23 -7.87
CA LEU A 23 -31.10 10.02 -6.66
C LEU A 23 -31.95 9.61 -5.46
N THR A 24 -31.33 8.87 -4.54
CA THR A 24 -31.91 8.56 -3.22
C THR A 24 -31.61 9.67 -2.21
N ALA A 25 -32.41 9.78 -1.15
CA ALA A 25 -32.16 10.69 -0.02
C ALA A 25 -30.71 10.54 0.53
N HIS A 26 -30.22 9.31 0.62
CA HIS A 26 -28.85 9.04 1.05
C HIS A 26 -27.79 9.55 0.04
N SER A 27 -28.05 9.41 -1.26
CA SER A 27 -27.19 9.96 -2.32
C SER A 27 -27.17 11.49 -2.31
N VAL A 28 -28.30 12.15 -2.04
CA VAL A 28 -28.38 13.61 -1.90
C VAL A 28 -27.55 14.11 -0.73
N GLN A 29 -27.67 13.48 0.44
CA GLN A 29 -26.87 13.85 1.61
C GLN A 29 -25.35 13.69 1.35
N ARG A 30 -24.96 12.63 0.62
CA ARG A 30 -23.58 12.43 0.17
C ARG A 30 -23.11 13.53 -0.78
N ALA A 31 -23.94 13.92 -1.76
CA ALA A 31 -23.63 14.99 -2.70
C ALA A 31 -23.45 16.34 -1.99
N LEU A 32 -24.35 16.69 -1.05
CA LEU A 32 -24.28 17.93 -0.27
C LEU A 32 -23.01 17.99 0.59
N GLY A 33 -22.69 16.90 1.29
CA GLY A 33 -21.48 16.82 2.11
C GLY A 33 -20.20 16.99 1.29
N ALA A 34 -20.14 16.38 0.10
CA ALA A 34 -18.98 16.47 -0.77
C ALA A 34 -18.88 17.82 -1.51
N ALA A 35 -19.99 18.37 -2.00
CA ALA A 35 -20.01 19.66 -2.70
C ALA A 35 -19.61 20.83 -1.78
N SER A 36 -19.99 20.76 -0.50
CA SER A 36 -19.65 21.81 0.49
C SER A 36 -18.20 21.77 0.97
N THR A 37 -17.50 20.63 0.87
CA THR A 37 -16.16 20.43 1.44
C THR A 37 -15.04 20.27 0.40
N SER A 38 -15.37 19.86 -0.83
CA SER A 38 -14.35 19.47 -1.83
C SER A 38 -13.72 20.65 -2.59
N GLY A 39 -14.43 21.76 -2.75
CA GLY A 39 -14.00 22.86 -3.63
C GLY A 39 -13.94 22.48 -5.12
N HIS A 40 -14.35 21.27 -5.48
CA HIS A 40 -14.41 20.80 -6.87
C HIS A 40 -15.69 21.27 -7.56
N PRO A 41 -15.67 21.41 -8.91
CA PRO A 41 -16.88 21.65 -9.70
C PRO A 41 -17.98 20.63 -9.38
N PHE A 42 -19.23 21.09 -9.38
CA PHE A 42 -20.35 20.26 -8.93
C PHE A 42 -20.55 19.04 -9.85
N ASP A 43 -20.30 19.20 -11.15
CA ASP A 43 -20.39 18.10 -12.11
C ASP A 43 -19.44 16.95 -11.77
N THR A 44 -18.19 17.28 -11.44
CA THR A 44 -17.15 16.32 -11.05
C THR A 44 -17.53 15.57 -9.77
N VAL A 45 -18.03 16.27 -8.75
CA VAL A 45 -18.46 15.66 -7.48
C VAL A 45 -19.53 14.60 -7.72
N MET A 46 -20.50 14.89 -8.59
CA MET A 46 -21.62 14.01 -8.88
C MET A 46 -21.18 12.75 -9.65
N THR A 47 -20.26 12.90 -10.61
CA THR A 47 -19.79 11.80 -11.45
C THR A 47 -18.73 10.94 -10.77
N GLU A 48 -17.78 11.53 -10.03
CA GLU A 48 -16.69 10.79 -9.35
C GLU A 48 -17.18 9.99 -8.14
N LEU A 49 -18.22 10.48 -7.45
CA LEU A 49 -18.91 9.71 -6.41
C LEU A 49 -19.78 8.57 -6.97
N GLY A 50 -19.89 8.47 -8.30
CA GLY A 50 -20.72 7.49 -8.99
C GLY A 50 -22.20 7.65 -8.70
N LEU A 51 -22.66 8.88 -8.43
CA LEU A 51 -24.07 9.13 -8.10
C LEU A 51 -24.94 9.19 -9.35
N ILE A 52 -24.39 9.70 -10.45
CA ILE A 52 -25.08 9.89 -11.74
C ILE A 52 -24.03 9.93 -12.86
N GLY A 53 -24.35 9.40 -14.05
CA GLY A 53 -23.46 9.44 -15.21
C GLY A 53 -23.43 10.83 -15.88
N GLU A 54 -22.34 11.19 -16.57
CA GLU A 54 -22.17 12.51 -17.19
C GLU A 54 -23.33 12.90 -18.14
N GLN A 55 -23.82 11.97 -18.96
CA GLN A 55 -24.90 12.22 -19.92
C GLN A 55 -26.24 12.47 -19.22
N GLU A 56 -26.53 11.70 -18.17
CA GLU A 56 -27.76 11.82 -17.38
C GLU A 56 -27.74 13.08 -16.51
N LEU A 57 -26.56 13.46 -16.01
CA LEU A 57 -26.34 14.71 -15.31
C LEU A 57 -26.54 15.92 -16.23
N ALA A 58 -25.92 15.93 -17.41
CA ALA A 58 -26.07 17.01 -18.38
C ALA A 58 -27.54 17.21 -18.80
N SER A 59 -28.25 16.12 -19.12
CA SER A 59 -29.67 16.19 -19.47
C SER A 59 -30.56 16.64 -18.31
N SER A 60 -30.24 16.26 -17.07
CA SER A 60 -30.96 16.71 -15.88
C SER A 60 -30.72 18.18 -15.56
N LEU A 61 -29.48 18.68 -15.74
CA LEU A 61 -29.15 20.11 -15.63
C LEU A 61 -29.91 20.95 -16.66
N CYS A 62 -30.03 20.45 -17.90
CA CYS A 62 -30.83 21.12 -18.94
C CYS A 62 -32.29 21.26 -18.55
N ARG A 63 -32.91 20.18 -18.06
CA ARG A 63 -34.31 20.18 -17.62
C ARG A 63 -34.54 21.10 -16.42
N PHE A 64 -33.61 21.12 -15.47
CA PHE A 64 -33.75 21.92 -14.25
C PHE A 64 -33.58 23.43 -14.51
N LEU A 65 -32.62 23.81 -15.36
CA LEU A 65 -32.27 25.21 -15.61
C LEU A 65 -32.92 25.80 -16.85
N ASP A 66 -33.70 25.00 -17.59
CA ASP A 66 -34.29 25.36 -18.89
C ASP A 66 -33.22 25.89 -19.87
N VAL A 67 -32.09 25.18 -19.96
CA VAL A 67 -30.98 25.50 -20.86
C VAL A 67 -30.81 24.40 -21.93
N PRO A 68 -30.45 24.76 -23.18
CA PRO A 68 -30.31 23.77 -24.24
C PRO A 68 -29.09 22.86 -24.04
N MET A 69 -29.27 21.57 -24.32
CA MET A 69 -28.18 20.61 -24.43
C MET A 69 -27.53 20.70 -25.81
N LEU A 70 -26.20 20.61 -25.86
CA LEU A 70 -25.48 20.45 -27.11
C LEU A 70 -25.27 18.95 -27.38
N ALA A 71 -25.77 18.45 -28.52
CA ALA A 71 -25.61 17.04 -28.89
C ALA A 71 -24.17 16.75 -29.37
N GLU A 72 -23.62 17.65 -30.18
CA GLU A 72 -22.26 17.57 -30.73
C GLU A 72 -21.66 18.97 -30.83
N LEU A 73 -20.34 19.06 -30.74
CA LEU A 73 -19.62 20.33 -30.92
C LEU A 73 -19.58 20.71 -32.41
N PRO A 74 -19.64 22.01 -32.75
CA PRO A 74 -19.46 22.46 -34.13
C PRO A 74 -18.14 21.95 -34.74
N GLU A 75 -18.17 21.57 -36.02
CA GLU A 75 -16.97 21.05 -36.73
C GLU A 75 -15.85 22.09 -36.83
N GLU A 76 -16.19 23.38 -36.95
CA GLU A 76 -15.24 24.49 -36.99
C GLU A 76 -15.45 25.44 -35.80
N LEU A 77 -14.56 25.37 -34.82
CA LEU A 77 -14.49 26.37 -33.76
C LEU A 77 -13.71 27.59 -34.25
N ARG A 78 -14.24 28.79 -34.03
CA ARG A 78 -13.60 30.04 -34.50
C ARG A 78 -12.30 30.30 -33.71
N PRO A 79 -11.10 30.22 -34.33
CA PRO A 79 -9.82 30.28 -33.61
C PRO A 79 -9.59 31.61 -32.88
N GLN A 80 -10.21 32.68 -33.36
CA GLN A 80 -10.08 34.04 -32.81
C GLN A 80 -10.65 34.16 -31.39
N ILE A 81 -11.71 33.43 -31.07
CA ILE A 81 -12.31 33.43 -29.73
C ILE A 81 -11.45 32.61 -28.76
N LEU A 82 -10.86 31.52 -29.26
CA LEU A 82 -10.04 30.62 -28.46
C LEU A 82 -8.61 31.14 -28.25
N ALA A 83 -8.13 32.07 -29.08
CA ALA A 83 -6.79 32.65 -28.96
C ALA A 83 -6.63 33.60 -27.76
N SER A 84 -7.73 34.21 -27.27
CA SER A 84 -7.66 35.19 -26.18
C SER A 84 -7.78 34.57 -24.79
N VAL A 85 -8.08 33.26 -24.68
CA VAL A 85 -8.17 32.54 -23.41
C VAL A 85 -7.33 31.27 -23.47
N PRO A 86 -6.45 31.01 -22.48
CA PRO A 86 -5.65 29.80 -22.45
C PRO A 86 -6.52 28.53 -22.49
N LEU A 87 -6.20 27.59 -23.40
CA LEU A 87 -6.89 26.30 -23.51
C LEU A 87 -6.87 25.51 -22.19
N SER A 88 -5.81 25.66 -21.38
CA SER A 88 -5.71 25.07 -20.05
C SER A 88 -6.78 25.57 -19.09
N TYR A 89 -7.10 26.87 -19.10
CA TYR A 89 -8.15 27.47 -18.28
C TYR A 89 -9.53 26.94 -18.68
N LEU A 90 -9.78 26.85 -19.99
CA LEU A 90 -11.01 26.27 -20.55
C LEU A 90 -11.18 24.79 -20.15
N LYS A 91 -10.08 24.03 -20.14
CA LYS A 91 -10.05 22.60 -19.82
C LYS A 91 -10.28 22.33 -18.35
N GLU A 92 -9.60 23.07 -17.48
CA GLU A 92 -9.75 22.94 -16.02
C GLU A 92 -11.18 23.23 -15.58
N ASN A 93 -11.75 24.31 -16.08
CA ASN A 93 -13.11 24.72 -15.76
C ASN A 93 -14.20 23.98 -16.56
N ALA A 94 -13.82 23.15 -17.54
CA ALA A 94 -14.72 22.53 -18.52
C ALA A 94 -15.75 23.52 -19.09
N VAL A 95 -15.22 24.60 -19.64
CA VAL A 95 -15.98 25.64 -20.36
C VAL A 95 -15.35 25.85 -21.73
N LEU A 96 -16.16 26.06 -22.76
CA LEU A 96 -15.69 26.25 -24.13
C LEU A 96 -16.55 27.30 -24.85
N PRO A 97 -16.00 28.49 -25.15
CA PRO A 97 -16.64 29.47 -26.02
C PRO A 97 -16.85 28.87 -27.42
N LEU A 98 -18.08 28.94 -27.93
CA LEU A 98 -18.44 28.39 -29.25
C LEU A 98 -18.60 29.50 -30.28
N GLU A 99 -19.42 30.49 -29.95
CA GLU A 99 -19.79 31.58 -30.84
C GLU A 99 -19.90 32.89 -30.05
N MET A 100 -19.63 34.00 -30.72
CA MET A 100 -19.75 35.34 -30.16
C MET A 100 -20.30 36.28 -31.21
N ASP A 101 -21.31 37.07 -30.84
CA ASP A 101 -21.84 38.19 -31.64
C ASP A 101 -21.65 39.53 -30.88
N GLU A 102 -22.30 40.61 -31.34
CA GLU A 102 -22.18 41.94 -30.72
C GLU A 102 -22.78 42.02 -29.29
N ARG A 103 -23.60 41.05 -28.87
CA ARG A 103 -24.33 41.09 -27.58
C ARG A 103 -24.21 39.81 -26.74
N GLN A 104 -23.99 38.66 -27.36
CA GLN A 104 -24.02 37.34 -26.73
C GLN A 104 -22.72 36.55 -26.94
N LEU A 105 -22.37 35.77 -25.92
CA LEU A 105 -21.30 34.77 -25.95
C LEU A 105 -21.93 33.40 -25.69
N VAL A 106 -21.93 32.52 -26.69
CA VAL A 106 -22.39 31.15 -26.55
C VAL A 106 -21.27 30.32 -25.93
N VAL A 107 -21.52 29.72 -24.76
CA VAL A 107 -20.52 28.94 -24.01
C VAL A 107 -21.05 27.54 -23.73
N ALA A 108 -20.32 26.52 -24.17
CA ALA A 108 -20.52 25.16 -23.70
C ALA A 108 -19.93 25.00 -22.29
N VAL A 109 -20.71 24.48 -21.35
CA VAL A 109 -20.30 24.32 -19.94
C VAL A 109 -20.69 22.94 -19.42
N ALA A 110 -19.81 22.32 -18.63
CA ALA A 110 -20.14 21.07 -17.93
C ALA A 110 -20.94 21.33 -16.64
N ASP A 111 -20.61 22.42 -15.92
CA ASP A 111 -21.29 22.84 -14.70
C ASP A 111 -21.86 24.27 -14.84
N PRO A 112 -23.17 24.41 -15.12
CA PRO A 112 -23.84 25.72 -15.17
C PRO A 112 -23.87 26.46 -13.83
N PHE A 113 -23.58 25.80 -12.70
CA PHE A 113 -23.51 26.45 -11.40
C PHE A 113 -22.18 27.17 -11.15
N SER A 114 -21.18 26.96 -12.01
CA SER A 114 -19.88 27.63 -11.98
C SER A 114 -19.96 29.07 -12.50
N SER A 115 -20.81 29.89 -11.86
CA SER A 115 -21.11 31.26 -12.30
C SER A 115 -19.88 32.16 -12.32
N ALA A 116 -18.91 31.96 -11.42
CA ALA A 116 -17.70 32.77 -11.40
C ALA A 116 -16.87 32.65 -12.69
N THR A 117 -16.72 31.44 -13.23
CA THR A 117 -16.02 31.19 -14.49
C THR A 117 -16.81 31.72 -15.68
N ILE A 118 -18.13 31.51 -15.68
CA ILE A 118 -19.03 32.01 -16.73
C ILE A 118 -19.01 33.56 -16.77
N ASP A 119 -19.10 34.19 -15.61
CA ASP A 119 -19.07 35.65 -15.47
C ASP A 119 -17.70 36.21 -15.87
N ALA A 120 -16.60 35.53 -15.54
CA ALA A 120 -15.25 35.94 -15.94
C ALA A 120 -15.06 35.92 -17.47
N LEU A 121 -15.56 34.88 -18.15
CA LEU A 121 -15.58 34.81 -19.60
C LEU A 121 -16.47 35.92 -20.19
N ALA A 122 -17.70 36.06 -19.70
CA ALA A 122 -18.62 37.11 -20.12
C ALA A 122 -18.03 38.52 -19.96
N PHE A 123 -17.33 38.77 -18.85
CA PHE A 123 -16.64 40.02 -18.57
C PHE A 123 -15.47 40.27 -19.53
N HIS A 124 -14.64 39.25 -19.80
CA HIS A 124 -13.49 39.35 -20.70
C HIS A 124 -13.87 39.85 -22.11
N TRP A 125 -15.04 39.46 -22.62
CA TRP A 125 -15.53 39.89 -23.93
C TRP A 125 -16.63 40.96 -23.88
N GLU A 126 -17.03 41.43 -22.70
CA GLU A 126 -18.15 42.36 -22.50
C GLU A 126 -19.45 41.90 -23.19
N ARG A 127 -19.83 40.64 -22.97
CA ARG A 127 -21.01 40.00 -23.59
C ARG A 127 -21.89 39.30 -22.56
N THR A 128 -23.15 39.06 -22.93
CA THR A 128 -24.07 38.25 -22.11
C THR A 128 -23.87 36.75 -22.41
N PRO A 129 -23.66 35.89 -21.39
CA PRO A 129 -23.44 34.48 -21.63
C PRO A 129 -24.75 33.76 -22.00
N SER A 130 -24.71 32.94 -23.05
CA SER A 130 -25.77 32.02 -23.47
C SER A 130 -25.25 30.60 -23.32
N LEU A 131 -25.74 29.89 -22.30
CA LEU A 131 -25.18 28.60 -21.92
C LEU A 131 -25.70 27.46 -22.80
N ARG A 132 -24.82 26.50 -23.08
CA ARG A 132 -25.16 25.19 -23.62
C ARG A 132 -24.52 24.14 -22.73
N VAL A 133 -25.28 23.15 -22.28
CA VAL A 133 -24.71 22.09 -21.42
C VAL A 133 -24.10 21.02 -22.30
N LEU A 134 -22.87 20.61 -21.96
CA LEU A 134 -22.17 19.52 -22.62
C LEU A 134 -21.37 18.71 -21.58
N PRO A 135 -21.34 17.36 -21.66
CA PRO A 135 -20.53 16.54 -20.77
C PRO A 135 -19.05 16.97 -20.69
N ARG A 136 -18.48 16.96 -19.49
CA ARG A 136 -17.08 17.35 -19.23
C ARG A 136 -16.11 16.60 -20.14
N ARG A 137 -16.31 15.29 -20.35
CA ARG A 137 -15.46 14.50 -21.25
C ARG A 137 -15.43 15.06 -22.67
N MET A 138 -16.57 15.46 -23.22
CA MET A 138 -16.66 15.96 -24.59
C MET A 138 -15.98 17.33 -24.75
N ILE A 139 -16.09 18.19 -23.73
CA ILE A 139 -15.35 19.47 -23.68
C ILE A 139 -13.85 19.20 -23.64
N GLY A 140 -13.40 18.31 -22.76
CA GLY A 140 -11.98 17.93 -22.63
C GLY A 140 -11.40 17.35 -23.92
N GLU A 141 -12.10 16.43 -24.58
CA GLU A 141 -11.70 15.83 -25.86
C GLU A 141 -11.56 16.86 -26.98
N CYS A 142 -12.41 17.89 -26.98
CA CYS A 142 -12.31 18.97 -27.94
C CYS A 142 -11.08 19.83 -27.71
N ILE A 143 -10.81 20.19 -26.45
CA ILE A 143 -9.65 21.00 -26.10
C ILE A 143 -8.36 20.21 -26.39
N ASP A 144 -8.33 18.90 -26.13
CA ASP A 144 -7.21 18.03 -26.49
C ASP A 144 -6.93 18.00 -28.01
N ARG A 145 -7.97 18.10 -28.85
CA ARG A 145 -7.79 18.22 -30.32
C ARG A 145 -7.21 19.57 -30.71
N LEU A 146 -7.65 20.64 -30.06
CA LEU A 146 -7.16 22.00 -30.30
C LEU A 146 -5.69 22.15 -29.87
N GLU A 147 -5.31 21.61 -28.71
CA GLU A 147 -3.93 21.61 -28.21
C GLU A 147 -2.99 20.87 -29.17
N ARG A 148 -3.40 19.70 -29.69
CA ARG A 148 -2.63 18.95 -30.69
C ARG A 148 -2.46 19.72 -32.00
N SER A 149 -3.54 20.33 -32.49
CA SER A 149 -3.51 21.13 -33.74
C SER A 149 -2.59 22.35 -33.60
N ALA A 150 -2.61 23.02 -32.44
CA ALA A 150 -1.71 24.13 -32.13
C ALA A 150 -0.24 23.69 -32.04
N ALA A 151 0.05 22.54 -31.42
CA ALA A 151 1.39 21.98 -31.33
C ALA A 151 1.96 21.59 -32.70
N GLU A 152 1.11 21.07 -33.60
CA GLU A 152 1.47 20.76 -34.99
C GLU A 152 1.77 22.04 -35.81
N ALA A 153 0.99 23.10 -35.61
CA ALA A 153 1.22 24.40 -36.25
C ALA A 153 2.51 25.09 -35.77
N VAL A 154 2.80 25.06 -34.47
CA VAL A 154 4.03 25.62 -33.88
C VAL A 154 5.28 24.86 -34.34
N SER A 155 5.16 23.56 -34.63
CA SER A 155 6.26 22.75 -35.17
C SER A 155 6.62 23.12 -36.61
N LEU A 156 5.69 23.73 -37.37
CA LEU A 156 5.91 24.24 -38.73
C LEU A 156 6.46 25.68 -38.73
N GLU A 157 6.20 26.47 -37.69
CA GLU A 157 6.63 27.87 -37.57
C GLU A 157 7.89 28.11 -36.71
N ALA A 158 8.54 27.06 -36.21
CA ALA A 158 9.80 27.12 -35.44
C ALA A 158 11.04 27.58 -36.26
N GLY A 159 10.83 28.47 -37.25
CA GLY A 159 11.83 29.17 -38.03
C GLY A 159 12.00 30.67 -37.69
N SER A 160 11.19 31.28 -36.82
CA SER A 160 11.43 32.70 -36.47
C SER A 160 10.77 33.18 -35.17
N ALA A 161 11.63 33.51 -34.20
CA ALA A 161 11.55 34.56 -33.17
C ALA A 161 10.23 34.80 -32.38
N GLY A 162 10.34 34.55 -31.07
CA GLY A 162 10.22 35.56 -30.01
C GLY A 162 8.82 35.97 -29.56
N LEU A 163 8.48 35.66 -28.29
CA LEU A 163 7.37 36.31 -27.60
C LEU A 163 7.73 36.70 -26.16
N ALA A 164 7.24 37.87 -25.81
CA ALA A 164 7.55 38.69 -24.65
C ALA A 164 6.59 38.46 -23.48
N ASP A 165 7.11 38.81 -22.29
CA ASP A 165 6.49 39.45 -21.14
C ASP A 165 5.08 39.01 -20.67
N PHE A 166 5.05 38.16 -19.64
CA PHE A 166 3.91 37.98 -18.74
C PHE A 166 4.37 38.16 -17.28
N GLY A 167 3.57 38.87 -16.49
CA GLY A 167 3.89 39.34 -15.13
C GLY A 167 4.26 38.24 -14.12
N SER A 168 5.05 38.62 -13.13
CA SER A 168 5.76 37.72 -12.21
C SER A 168 4.86 36.86 -11.29
N ASP A 169 3.62 37.27 -11.02
CA ASP A 169 2.70 36.57 -10.11
C ASP A 169 1.94 35.40 -10.78
N ASP A 170 1.58 35.53 -12.06
CA ASP A 170 0.94 34.44 -12.83
C ASP A 170 1.96 33.35 -13.20
N LEU A 171 3.23 33.72 -13.32
CA LEU A 171 4.34 32.80 -13.62
C LEU A 171 4.64 31.85 -12.45
N GLU A 172 4.37 32.24 -11.20
CA GLU A 172 4.46 31.35 -10.03
C GLU A 172 3.29 30.36 -9.97
N ARG A 173 2.06 30.80 -10.28
CA ARG A 173 0.88 29.92 -10.33
C ARG A 173 0.90 28.95 -11.52
N LEU A 174 1.33 29.41 -12.70
CA LEU A 174 1.58 28.57 -13.88
C LEU A 174 2.69 27.52 -13.63
N LYS A 175 3.70 27.84 -12.82
CA LYS A 175 4.75 26.89 -12.40
C LYS A 175 4.20 25.79 -11.50
N ASP A 176 3.22 26.07 -10.66
CA ASP A 176 2.65 25.07 -9.74
C ASP A 176 1.69 24.10 -10.44
N PHE A 177 0.89 24.55 -11.41
CA PHE A 177 0.05 23.67 -12.23
C PHE A 177 0.84 22.85 -13.28
N ALA A 178 1.90 23.42 -13.86
CA ALA A 178 2.83 22.68 -14.74
C ALA A 178 3.60 21.57 -14.00
N ARG A 179 3.68 21.62 -12.66
CA ARG A 179 4.29 20.59 -11.82
C ARG A 179 3.34 19.42 -11.57
N GLU A 180 2.03 19.61 -11.50
CA GLU A 180 1.08 18.55 -11.08
C GLU A 180 0.93 17.39 -12.08
N ALA A 181 0.80 17.64 -13.39
CA ALA A 181 0.66 16.56 -14.38
C ALA A 181 1.91 15.65 -14.51
N PRO A 182 3.15 16.18 -14.45
CA PRO A 182 4.36 15.37 -14.30
C PRO A 182 4.41 14.62 -12.97
N ILE A 183 3.96 15.22 -11.86
CA ILE A 183 3.95 14.56 -10.55
C ILE A 183 2.98 13.38 -10.52
N VAL A 184 1.77 13.54 -11.06
CA VAL A 184 0.77 12.45 -11.11
C VAL A 184 1.31 11.27 -11.90
N ARG A 185 1.92 11.53 -13.07
CA ARG A 185 2.57 10.49 -13.89
C ARG A 185 3.75 9.87 -13.16
N PHE A 186 4.62 10.68 -12.57
CA PHE A 186 5.79 10.21 -11.81
C PHE A 186 5.41 9.28 -10.66
N VAL A 187 4.38 9.62 -9.88
CA VAL A 187 3.89 8.77 -8.78
C VAL A 187 3.32 7.46 -9.33
N ALA A 188 2.48 7.53 -10.36
CA ALA A 188 1.89 6.35 -10.99
C ALA A 188 2.97 5.42 -11.58
N ASP A 189 3.91 5.95 -12.36
CA ASP A 189 5.01 5.21 -12.98
C ASP A 189 5.95 4.62 -11.94
N THR A 190 6.21 5.33 -10.83
CA THR A 190 7.03 4.81 -9.73
C THR A 190 6.35 3.61 -9.06
N ILE A 191 5.05 3.68 -8.79
CA ILE A 191 4.29 2.54 -8.24
C ILE A 191 4.25 1.38 -9.24
N HIS A 192 3.98 1.64 -10.52
CA HIS A 192 3.94 0.62 -11.56
C HIS A 192 5.28 -0.11 -11.69
N ARG A 193 6.40 0.63 -11.77
CA ARG A 193 7.75 0.05 -11.81
C ARG A 193 8.06 -0.78 -10.57
N ALA A 194 7.61 -0.35 -9.38
CA ALA A 194 7.83 -1.09 -8.15
C ALA A 194 7.07 -2.43 -8.14
N VAL A 195 5.81 -2.43 -8.59
CA VAL A 195 5.01 -3.66 -8.72
C VAL A 195 5.62 -4.60 -9.77
N ASP A 196 6.04 -4.08 -10.91
CA ASP A 196 6.71 -4.85 -11.97
C ASP A 196 8.05 -5.46 -11.50
N ALA A 197 8.81 -4.70 -10.70
CA ALA A 197 10.04 -5.15 -10.08
C ALA A 197 9.82 -6.08 -8.87
N LYS A 198 8.56 -6.36 -8.50
CA LYS A 198 8.17 -7.15 -7.32
C LYS A 198 8.76 -6.62 -6.01
N ALA A 199 8.80 -5.30 -5.85
CA ALA A 199 9.25 -4.65 -4.63
C ALA A 199 8.31 -4.91 -3.45
N THR A 200 8.87 -4.95 -2.24
CA THR A 200 8.10 -4.97 -0.98
C THR A 200 7.80 -3.56 -0.49
N ASP A 201 8.72 -2.62 -0.71
CA ASP A 201 8.61 -1.23 -0.23
C ASP A 201 9.16 -0.27 -1.29
N ILE A 202 8.53 0.90 -1.40
CA ILE A 202 9.00 2.07 -2.15
C ILE A 202 9.40 3.12 -1.13
N HIS A 203 10.63 3.61 -1.22
CA HIS A 203 11.16 4.69 -0.39
C HIS A 203 11.36 5.93 -1.26
N ILE A 204 10.75 7.05 -0.86
CA ILE A 204 10.93 8.37 -1.47
C ILE A 204 11.51 9.27 -0.39
N GLU A 205 12.80 9.56 -0.50
CA GLU A 205 13.59 10.16 0.57
C GLU A 205 14.20 11.48 0.09
N PRO A 206 13.90 12.60 0.76
CA PRO A 206 14.52 13.87 0.43
C PRO A 206 15.94 13.95 0.98
N LEU A 207 16.85 14.46 0.15
CA LEU A 207 18.20 14.84 0.53
C LEU A 207 18.40 16.33 0.28
N GLU A 208 19.60 16.82 0.54
CA GLU A 208 19.93 18.24 0.43
C GLU A 208 19.67 18.81 -0.98
N ASP A 209 20.02 18.06 -2.03
CA ASP A 209 20.03 18.51 -3.43
C ASP A 209 19.02 17.78 -4.33
N HIS A 210 18.57 16.57 -3.96
CA HIS A 210 17.63 15.77 -4.74
C HIS A 210 16.71 14.90 -3.88
N VAL A 211 15.66 14.37 -4.50
CA VAL A 211 14.84 13.27 -3.96
C VAL A 211 15.40 11.95 -4.48
N ARG A 212 15.66 11.02 -3.58
CA ARG A 212 16.12 9.67 -3.90
C ARG A 212 14.96 8.68 -3.84
N ILE A 213 14.82 7.85 -4.87
CA ILE A 213 13.80 6.81 -4.94
C ILE A 213 14.49 5.45 -4.85
N ARG A 214 14.14 4.66 -3.85
CA ARG A 214 14.66 3.30 -3.64
C ARG A 214 13.54 2.29 -3.60
N PHE A 215 13.77 1.13 -4.19
CA PHE A 215 12.91 -0.03 -4.00
C PHE A 215 13.58 -1.00 -3.03
N ARG A 216 12.77 -1.62 -2.17
CA ARG A 216 13.18 -2.78 -1.41
C ARG A 216 12.79 -4.03 -2.15
N ASN A 217 13.78 -4.73 -2.71
CA ASN A 217 13.59 -6.02 -3.38
C ASN A 217 14.33 -7.08 -2.58
N ASP A 218 13.64 -8.16 -2.20
CA ASP A 218 14.22 -9.22 -1.38
C ASP A 218 14.99 -8.71 -0.15
N GLY A 219 14.54 -7.60 0.44
CA GLY A 219 15.10 -7.03 1.67
C GLY A 219 16.27 -6.08 1.46
N MET A 220 16.80 -5.96 0.23
CA MET A 220 17.82 -4.97 -0.11
C MET A 220 17.21 -3.71 -0.68
N LEU A 221 17.77 -2.57 -0.29
CA LEU A 221 17.44 -1.27 -0.87
C LEU A 221 18.36 -0.99 -2.06
N SER A 222 17.77 -0.74 -3.22
CA SER A 222 18.48 -0.28 -4.42
C SER A 222 17.91 1.06 -4.87
N VAL A 223 18.79 2.01 -5.18
CA VAL A 223 18.38 3.26 -5.85
C VAL A 223 17.92 2.91 -7.26
N VAL A 224 16.70 3.34 -7.60
CA VAL A 224 16.09 3.07 -8.90
C VAL A 224 15.87 4.33 -9.71
N ASP A 225 15.77 5.48 -9.03
CA ASP A 225 15.54 6.76 -9.67
C ASP A 225 15.93 7.93 -8.74
N THR A 226 16.05 9.11 -9.32
CA THR A 226 16.17 10.38 -8.61
C THR A 226 15.24 11.42 -9.21
N ALA A 227 14.76 12.35 -8.39
CA ALA A 227 13.94 13.46 -8.84
C ALA A 227 14.44 14.80 -8.26
N PRO A 228 14.21 15.94 -8.93
CA PRO A 228 14.54 17.25 -8.38
C PRO A 228 13.81 17.53 -7.05
N SER A 229 14.47 18.16 -6.08
CA SER A 229 13.86 18.53 -4.78
C SER A 229 12.57 19.34 -4.90
N ALA A 230 12.44 20.13 -5.97
CA ALA A 230 11.22 20.89 -6.28
C ALA A 230 9.97 20.01 -6.47
N MET A 231 10.12 18.73 -6.85
CA MET A 231 9.00 17.81 -7.03
C MET A 231 8.48 17.24 -5.70
N LEU A 232 9.28 17.25 -4.63
CA LEU A 232 8.96 16.57 -3.38
C LEU A 232 7.62 17.00 -2.79
N SER A 233 7.37 18.32 -2.74
CA SER A 233 6.16 18.89 -2.16
C SER A 233 4.90 18.35 -2.85
N GLY A 234 4.92 18.32 -4.19
CA GLY A 234 3.79 17.82 -4.95
C GLY A 234 3.67 16.30 -4.93
N VAL A 235 4.79 15.55 -4.91
CA VAL A 235 4.77 14.10 -4.69
C VAL A 235 4.15 13.74 -3.35
N SER A 236 4.54 14.45 -2.27
CA SER A 236 3.95 14.25 -0.94
C SER A 236 2.46 14.56 -0.94
N THR A 237 2.05 15.72 -1.46
CA THR A 237 0.63 16.10 -1.57
C THR A 237 -0.16 15.05 -2.36
N ARG A 238 0.33 14.58 -3.51
CA ARG A 238 -0.33 13.56 -4.32
C ARG A 238 -0.53 12.25 -3.55
N ILE A 239 0.50 11.79 -2.85
CA ILE A 239 0.41 10.56 -2.04
C ILE A 239 -0.56 10.75 -0.87
N LYS A 240 -0.52 11.90 -0.19
CA LYS A 240 -1.47 12.23 0.90
C LYS A 240 -2.92 12.25 0.42
N ILE A 241 -3.19 12.82 -0.75
CA ILE A 241 -4.53 12.80 -1.37
C ILE A 241 -4.99 11.35 -1.59
N LEU A 242 -4.16 10.52 -2.25
CA LEU A 242 -4.50 9.13 -2.55
C LEU A 242 -4.71 8.29 -1.29
N ALA A 243 -4.01 8.63 -0.20
CA ALA A 243 -4.09 7.94 1.09
C ALA A 243 -5.08 8.57 2.09
N ARG A 244 -5.80 9.64 1.70
CA ARG A 244 -6.73 10.41 2.55
C ARG A 244 -6.08 10.99 3.82
N LEU A 245 -4.84 11.46 3.69
CA LEU A 245 -4.06 12.11 4.77
C LEU A 245 -4.26 13.63 4.75
N ASN A 246 -3.93 14.29 5.86
CA ASN A 246 -4.01 15.74 5.96
C ASN A 246 -2.84 16.40 5.20
N ILE A 247 -3.16 17.07 4.09
CA ILE A 247 -2.20 17.72 3.19
C ILE A 247 -1.56 18.95 3.85
N ALA A 248 -2.32 19.67 4.66
CA ALA A 248 -1.87 20.89 5.34
C ALA A 248 -0.90 20.58 6.49
N GLU A 249 -1.06 19.43 7.15
CA GLU A 249 -0.14 19.01 8.21
C GLU A 249 1.11 18.37 7.59
N ARG A 250 2.28 18.94 7.91
CA ARG A 250 3.60 18.50 7.41
C ARG A 250 4.63 18.33 8.52
N ARG A 251 4.25 18.57 9.78
CA ARG A 251 5.13 18.58 10.95
C ARG A 251 4.98 17.34 11.82
N LEU A 252 3.96 16.52 11.55
CA LEU A 252 3.67 15.29 12.28
C LEU A 252 3.73 14.08 11.34
N PRO A 253 4.20 12.91 11.83
CA PRO A 253 4.04 11.65 11.13
C PRO A 253 2.57 11.36 10.78
N GLN A 254 2.32 10.77 9.62
CA GLN A 254 0.99 10.39 9.16
C GLN A 254 1.04 9.02 8.49
N ASP A 255 0.10 8.15 8.84
CA ASP A 255 -0.04 6.81 8.27
C ASP A 255 -1.41 6.64 7.61
N GLY A 256 -1.42 5.95 6.47
CA GLY A 256 -2.61 5.76 5.65
C GLY A 256 -2.58 4.49 4.84
N ARG A 257 -3.63 4.31 4.02
CA ARG A 257 -3.72 3.22 3.05
C ARG A 257 -4.19 3.79 1.73
N LEU A 258 -3.61 3.32 0.64
CA LEU A 258 -4.03 3.67 -0.71
C LEU A 258 -4.27 2.37 -1.51
N ARG A 259 -5.30 2.36 -2.37
CA ARG A 259 -5.57 1.24 -3.28
C ARG A 259 -5.47 1.76 -4.70
N ILE A 260 -4.65 1.12 -5.52
CA ILE A 260 -4.37 1.53 -6.89
C ILE A 260 -4.45 0.33 -7.82
N ALA A 261 -5.07 0.52 -8.98
CA ALA A 261 -5.12 -0.51 -10.01
C ALA A 261 -3.84 -0.47 -10.84
N VAL A 262 -3.06 -1.55 -10.81
CA VAL A 262 -1.85 -1.73 -11.63
C VAL A 262 -2.10 -2.90 -12.58
N ARG A 263 -2.08 -2.64 -13.89
CA ARG A 263 -2.37 -3.64 -14.94
C ARG A 263 -3.68 -4.40 -14.73
N GLY A 264 -4.74 -3.69 -14.31
CA GLY A 264 -6.06 -4.27 -14.06
C GLY A 264 -6.16 -5.10 -12.78
N ARG A 265 -5.14 -5.10 -11.91
CA ARG A 265 -5.19 -5.71 -10.58
C ARG A 265 -5.12 -4.64 -9.51
N ASP A 266 -5.97 -4.78 -8.49
CA ASP A 266 -5.90 -3.91 -7.33
C ASP A 266 -4.70 -4.26 -6.45
N VAL A 267 -3.86 -3.26 -6.21
CA VAL A 267 -2.73 -3.30 -5.28
C VAL A 267 -3.06 -2.41 -4.11
N ASP A 268 -3.01 -2.96 -2.91
CA ASP A 268 -3.09 -2.17 -1.69
C ASP A 268 -1.69 -1.74 -1.27
N LEU A 269 -1.54 -0.50 -0.83
CA LEU A 269 -0.33 -0.02 -0.20
C LEU A 269 -0.63 0.59 1.16
N ARG A 270 0.26 0.36 2.13
CA ARG A 270 0.33 1.17 3.34
C ARG A 270 1.26 2.34 3.10
N VAL A 271 0.85 3.50 3.56
CA VAL A 271 1.57 4.76 3.38
C VAL A 271 2.03 5.22 4.75
N SER A 272 3.30 5.60 4.85
CA SER A 272 3.81 6.34 5.99
C SER A 272 4.55 7.57 5.49
N VAL A 273 4.22 8.73 6.04
CA VAL A 273 4.83 10.02 5.73
C VAL A 273 5.39 10.59 7.02
N ILE A 274 6.68 10.91 7.05
CA ILE A 274 7.34 11.49 8.23
C ILE A 274 8.06 12.80 7.86
N PRO A 275 8.01 13.83 8.72
CA PRO A 275 8.82 15.02 8.54
C PRO A 275 10.31 14.69 8.70
N SER A 276 11.16 15.28 7.86
CA SER A 276 12.62 15.23 7.96
C SER A 276 13.23 16.62 7.70
N ILE A 277 14.55 16.74 7.85
CA ILE A 277 15.28 18.01 7.70
C ILE A 277 15.09 18.62 6.30
N HIS A 278 15.02 17.78 5.26
CA HIS A 278 14.94 18.21 3.86
C HIS A 278 13.52 18.10 3.26
N GLY A 279 12.50 17.87 4.10
CA GLY A 279 11.11 17.70 3.69
C GLY A 279 10.52 16.37 4.13
N GLU A 280 9.38 15.97 3.58
CA GLU A 280 8.70 14.74 4.02
C GLU A 280 9.31 13.50 3.36
N ALA A 281 9.74 12.54 4.19
CA ALA A 281 10.13 11.21 3.73
C ALA A 281 8.90 10.31 3.68
N ILE A 282 8.78 9.52 2.60
CA ILE A 282 7.58 8.72 2.33
C ILE A 282 7.98 7.27 2.08
N VAL A 283 7.25 6.35 2.72
CA VAL A 283 7.37 4.92 2.50
C VAL A 283 6.02 4.36 2.07
N LEU A 284 6.00 3.66 0.93
CA LEU A 284 4.84 2.90 0.46
C LEU A 284 5.16 1.41 0.56
N ARG A 285 4.50 0.69 1.46
CA ARG A 285 4.62 -0.76 1.56
C ARG A 285 3.57 -1.44 0.70
N ILE A 286 4.02 -2.18 -0.30
CA ILE A 286 3.15 -2.90 -1.23
C ILE A 286 2.62 -4.16 -0.53
N LEU A 287 1.31 -4.24 -0.35
CA LEU A 287 0.63 -5.43 0.14
C LEU A 287 0.32 -6.31 -1.06
N HIS A 288 1.16 -7.31 -1.29
CA HIS A 288 0.91 -8.32 -2.32
C HIS A 288 -0.28 -9.18 -1.90
N ARG A 289 -1.48 -8.87 -2.40
CA ARG A 289 -2.69 -9.70 -2.28
C ARG A 289 -2.63 -10.97 -3.14
N ALA A 290 -1.54 -11.20 -3.87
CA ALA A 290 -1.38 -12.43 -4.66
C ALA A 290 -1.35 -13.61 -3.69
N GLY A 291 -2.24 -14.58 -3.89
CA GLY A 291 -2.36 -15.79 -3.08
C GLY A 291 -0.99 -16.42 -2.88
N VAL A 292 -0.40 -16.20 -1.71
CA VAL A 292 0.81 -16.89 -1.29
C VAL A 292 0.42 -18.35 -1.29
N GLU A 293 1.11 -19.17 -2.06
CA GLU A 293 0.88 -20.60 -2.06
C GLU A 293 1.37 -21.14 -0.70
N LEU A 294 0.44 -21.24 0.26
CA LEU A 294 0.67 -21.64 1.67
C LEU A 294 0.98 -23.13 1.79
N ARG A 295 2.07 -23.55 1.14
CA ARG A 295 2.53 -24.93 1.13
C ARG A 295 3.91 -24.99 1.74
N LEU A 296 4.07 -25.81 2.78
CA LEU A 296 5.32 -25.94 3.51
C LEU A 296 6.48 -26.38 2.58
N GLU A 297 6.17 -27.17 1.55
CA GLU A 297 7.09 -27.66 0.52
C GLU A 297 7.71 -26.54 -0.32
N LYS A 298 7.05 -25.38 -0.40
CA LYS A 298 7.52 -24.23 -1.19
C LYS A 298 8.37 -23.25 -0.39
N LEU A 299 8.45 -23.39 0.93
CA LEU A 299 9.16 -22.45 1.80
C LEU A 299 10.68 -22.69 1.88
N GLY A 300 11.17 -23.81 1.32
CA GLY A 300 12.59 -24.15 1.25
C GLY A 300 13.11 -25.00 2.41
N PHE A 301 12.22 -25.52 3.26
CA PHE A 301 12.56 -26.56 4.23
C PHE A 301 12.86 -27.88 3.51
N ASP A 302 13.87 -28.64 3.96
CA ASP A 302 14.08 -30.00 3.48
C ASP A 302 13.00 -30.96 4.01
N GLU A 303 12.91 -32.17 3.45
CA GLU A 303 11.86 -33.14 3.80
C GLU A 303 11.90 -33.55 5.29
N ALA A 304 13.09 -33.66 5.88
CA ALA A 304 13.26 -34.00 7.29
C ALA A 304 12.73 -32.89 8.20
N ALA A 305 13.03 -31.64 7.85
CA ALA A 305 12.53 -30.46 8.56
C ALA A 305 11.02 -30.29 8.40
N GLN A 306 10.46 -30.52 7.20
CA GLN A 306 9.01 -30.53 6.99
C GLN A 306 8.33 -31.58 7.87
N ALA A 307 8.91 -32.78 7.95
CA ALA A 307 8.40 -33.84 8.83
C ALA A 307 8.45 -33.43 10.31
N LYS A 308 9.55 -32.82 10.77
CA LYS A 308 9.68 -32.28 12.14
C LYS A 308 8.65 -31.19 12.45
N ILE A 309 8.43 -30.24 11.53
CA ILE A 309 7.39 -29.21 11.68
C ILE A 309 6.01 -29.84 11.82
N ARG A 310 5.67 -30.79 10.94
CA ARG A 310 4.39 -31.52 11.00
C ARG A 310 4.24 -32.31 12.28
N GLN A 311 5.30 -32.94 12.78
CA GLN A 311 5.29 -33.66 14.04
C GLN A 311 5.01 -32.72 15.23
N MET A 312 5.67 -31.55 15.27
CA MET A 312 5.42 -30.56 16.32
C MET A 312 4.01 -29.98 16.24
N SER A 313 3.46 -29.85 15.03
CA SER A 313 2.12 -29.31 14.76
C SER A 313 1.00 -30.34 14.90
N ARG A 314 1.34 -31.60 15.20
CA ARG A 314 0.38 -32.67 15.52
C ARG A 314 0.32 -32.86 17.03
N GLY A 315 -0.88 -33.02 17.56
CA GLY A 315 -1.13 -33.26 18.97
C GLY A 315 -2.43 -32.58 19.42
N ALA A 316 -2.91 -32.95 20.60
CA ALA A 316 -4.05 -32.28 21.21
C ALA A 316 -3.67 -30.87 21.70
N ASN A 317 -2.45 -30.70 22.24
CA ASN A 317 -2.07 -29.46 22.90
C ASN A 317 -0.55 -29.20 22.91
N GLY A 318 -0.20 -27.96 23.28
CA GLY A 318 1.16 -27.49 23.47
C GLY A 318 1.46 -26.24 22.63
N ILE A 319 2.67 -25.69 22.77
CA ILE A 319 3.11 -24.49 22.06
C ILE A 319 4.19 -24.81 21.04
N VAL A 320 4.03 -24.32 19.81
CA VAL A 320 5.08 -24.30 18.79
C VAL A 320 5.46 -22.85 18.51
N LEU A 321 6.74 -22.54 18.66
CA LEU A 321 7.27 -21.19 18.48
C LEU A 321 8.06 -21.08 17.18
N VAL A 322 7.82 -20.02 16.42
CA VAL A 322 8.69 -19.64 15.29
C VAL A 322 9.42 -18.36 15.64
N THR A 323 10.74 -18.37 15.59
CA THR A 323 11.57 -17.23 16.00
C THR A 323 12.48 -16.74 14.88
N GLY A 324 12.92 -15.51 15.04
CA GLY A 324 13.80 -14.82 14.11
C GLY A 324 13.51 -13.33 14.03
N PRO A 325 14.40 -12.54 13.40
CA PRO A 325 14.22 -11.11 13.24
C PRO A 325 13.03 -10.77 12.34
N THR A 326 12.73 -9.47 12.21
CA THR A 326 11.72 -8.99 11.27
C THR A 326 12.07 -9.41 9.84
N GLY A 327 11.09 -9.88 9.07
CA GLY A 327 11.30 -10.31 7.69
C GLY A 327 11.95 -11.69 7.53
N SER A 328 12.07 -12.49 8.59
CA SER A 328 12.60 -13.87 8.52
C SER A 328 11.59 -14.91 8.03
N GLY A 329 10.37 -14.51 7.68
CA GLY A 329 9.33 -15.40 7.14
C GLY A 329 8.47 -16.14 8.18
N LYS A 330 8.50 -15.71 9.46
CA LYS A 330 7.77 -16.38 10.56
C LYS A 330 6.28 -16.58 10.27
N THR A 331 5.60 -15.49 9.92
CA THR A 331 4.16 -15.50 9.59
C THR A 331 3.86 -16.41 8.41
N THR A 332 4.73 -16.42 7.39
CA THR A 332 4.58 -17.30 6.23
C THR A 332 4.69 -18.78 6.61
N THR A 333 5.64 -19.15 7.48
CA THR A 333 5.76 -20.52 8.00
C THR A 333 4.52 -20.90 8.81
N LEU A 334 4.07 -20.04 9.73
CA LEU A 334 2.92 -20.32 10.59
C LEU A 334 1.62 -20.45 9.79
N TYR A 335 1.41 -19.58 8.81
CA TYR A 335 0.24 -19.66 7.93
C TYR A 335 0.25 -20.91 7.04
N SER A 336 1.42 -21.37 6.55
CA SER A 336 1.50 -22.65 5.84
C SER A 336 1.16 -23.84 6.75
N VAL A 337 1.59 -23.81 8.02
CA VAL A 337 1.22 -24.84 9.00
C VAL A 337 -0.28 -24.81 9.30
N LEU A 338 -0.85 -23.62 9.54
CA LEU A 338 -2.29 -23.48 9.77
C LEU A 338 -3.12 -23.92 8.57
N ALA A 339 -2.66 -23.66 7.35
CA ALA A 339 -3.34 -24.11 6.13
C ALA A 339 -3.38 -25.64 6.04
N GLU A 340 -2.33 -26.35 6.46
CA GLU A 340 -2.33 -27.82 6.56
C GLU A 340 -3.25 -28.34 7.68
N CYS A 341 -3.40 -27.58 8.79
CA CYS A 341 -4.21 -27.98 9.93
C CYS A 341 -5.70 -27.60 9.82
N SER A 342 -6.04 -26.63 8.96
CA SER A 342 -7.41 -26.12 8.80
C SER A 342 -8.28 -27.14 8.08
N ARG A 343 -9.19 -27.75 8.85
CA ARG A 343 -10.17 -28.73 8.39
C ARG A 343 -11.54 -28.39 8.97
N PRO A 344 -12.66 -28.79 8.34
CA PRO A 344 -14.00 -28.40 8.79
C PRO A 344 -14.34 -28.80 10.23
N ASP A 345 -13.68 -29.84 10.76
CA ASP A 345 -13.81 -30.34 12.14
C ASP A 345 -12.83 -29.70 13.14
N VAL A 346 -12.10 -28.63 12.75
CA VAL A 346 -11.18 -27.91 13.63
C VAL A 346 -11.43 -26.41 13.58
N LYS A 347 -11.65 -25.85 14.77
CA LYS A 347 -11.86 -24.42 14.95
C LYS A 347 -10.55 -23.72 15.21
N VAL A 348 -10.11 -22.95 14.20
CA VAL A 348 -8.86 -22.19 14.26
C VAL A 348 -9.14 -20.69 14.47
N PHE A 349 -8.46 -20.10 15.45
CA PHE A 349 -8.45 -18.66 15.70
C PHE A 349 -7.06 -18.07 15.57
N THR A 350 -6.97 -16.82 15.10
CA THR A 350 -5.72 -16.04 15.13
C THR A 350 -5.93 -14.67 15.78
N VAL A 351 -4.88 -14.14 16.40
CA VAL A 351 -4.80 -12.74 16.87
C VAL A 351 -3.53 -12.14 16.28
N GLU A 352 -3.65 -11.07 15.50
CA GLU A 352 -2.55 -10.55 14.70
C GLU A 352 -2.49 -9.02 14.69
N ASP A 353 -1.29 -8.46 14.51
CA ASP A 353 -1.06 -7.01 14.48
C ASP A 353 -0.16 -6.62 13.29
N PRO A 354 -0.72 -6.41 12.09
CA PRO A 354 -2.09 -6.72 11.66
C PRO A 354 -2.19 -8.04 10.87
N VAL A 355 -3.41 -8.44 10.49
CA VAL A 355 -3.63 -9.58 9.59
C VAL A 355 -3.01 -9.32 8.22
N GLU A 356 -2.07 -10.17 7.79
CA GLU A 356 -1.32 -10.01 6.54
C GLU A 356 -2.13 -10.45 5.31
N TYR A 357 -2.85 -11.57 5.40
CA TYR A 357 -3.80 -12.03 4.40
C TYR A 357 -4.91 -12.87 5.02
N ARG A 358 -6.04 -12.92 4.31
CA ARG A 358 -7.22 -13.67 4.75
C ARG A 358 -7.05 -15.15 4.44
N MET A 359 -7.21 -16.00 5.46
CA MET A 359 -7.19 -17.44 5.33
C MET A 359 -8.63 -17.99 5.35
N ALA A 360 -8.97 -18.81 4.36
CA ALA A 360 -10.27 -19.48 4.33
C ALA A 360 -10.36 -20.50 5.49
N GLY A 361 -11.52 -20.57 6.14
CA GLY A 361 -11.76 -21.54 7.23
C GLY A 361 -11.12 -21.17 8.58
N ILE A 362 -10.53 -19.98 8.71
CA ILE A 362 -9.87 -19.51 9.94
C ILE A 362 -10.50 -18.18 10.39
N THR A 363 -10.80 -18.07 11.68
CA THR A 363 -11.31 -16.81 12.26
C THR A 363 -10.14 -15.94 12.71
N GLN A 364 -9.87 -14.86 11.97
CA GLN A 364 -8.72 -13.98 12.22
C GLN A 364 -9.16 -12.69 12.90
N LEU A 365 -8.60 -12.41 14.08
CA LEU A 365 -8.80 -11.17 14.83
C LEU A 365 -7.57 -10.28 14.61
N GLN A 366 -7.82 -8.99 14.40
CA GLN A 366 -6.77 -7.98 14.37
C GLN A 366 -6.76 -7.21 15.68
N VAL A 367 -5.58 -7.01 16.24
CA VAL A 367 -5.36 -6.07 17.36
C VAL A 367 -5.87 -4.69 16.97
N ASN A 368 -6.58 -4.05 17.88
CA ASN A 368 -7.14 -2.72 17.70
C ASN A 368 -6.97 -1.89 18.98
N PRO A 369 -5.87 -1.12 19.10
CA PRO A 369 -5.60 -0.28 20.27
C PRO A 369 -6.66 0.81 20.50
N ALA A 370 -7.41 1.23 19.47
CA ALA A 370 -8.41 2.29 19.60
C ALA A 370 -9.65 1.87 20.41
N ILE A 371 -9.82 0.57 20.65
CA ILE A 371 -10.91 -0.01 21.45
C ILE A 371 -10.36 -0.93 22.56
N ASP A 372 -9.07 -0.77 22.92
CA ASP A 372 -8.38 -1.59 23.91
C ASP A 372 -8.42 -3.11 23.63
N LEU A 373 -8.48 -3.50 22.35
CA LEU A 373 -8.40 -4.91 21.93
C LEU A 373 -6.94 -5.29 21.65
N ASP A 374 -6.21 -5.69 22.69
CA ASP A 374 -4.83 -6.19 22.62
C ASP A 374 -4.74 -7.73 22.51
N PHE A 375 -3.52 -8.27 22.46
CA PHE A 375 -3.26 -9.71 22.34
C PHE A 375 -3.85 -10.51 23.51
N ALA A 376 -3.63 -10.06 24.75
CA ALA A 376 -4.10 -10.74 25.95
C ALA A 376 -5.63 -10.77 26.02
N THR A 377 -6.29 -9.65 25.73
CA THR A 377 -7.75 -9.49 25.75
C THR A 377 -8.42 -10.30 24.65
N ALA A 378 -7.86 -10.28 23.45
CA ALA A 378 -8.34 -11.10 22.34
C ALA A 378 -8.20 -12.60 22.65
N LEU A 379 -7.04 -13.02 23.18
CA LEU A 379 -6.80 -14.43 23.53
C LEU A 379 -7.75 -14.94 24.61
N ARG A 380 -8.00 -14.16 25.69
CA ARG A 380 -9.01 -14.52 26.71
C ARG A 380 -10.40 -14.71 26.10
N SER A 381 -10.73 -13.89 25.12
CA SER A 381 -12.03 -13.95 24.46
C SER A 381 -12.14 -15.18 23.54
N ILE A 382 -11.05 -15.52 22.85
CA ILE A 382 -10.94 -16.72 22.02
C ILE A 382 -11.09 -18.00 22.85
N LEU A 383 -10.54 -18.07 24.07
CA LEU A 383 -10.68 -19.24 24.94
C LEU A 383 -12.13 -19.55 25.34
N ARG A 384 -13.05 -18.57 25.21
CA ARG A 384 -14.50 -18.79 25.42
C ARG A 384 -15.24 -19.15 24.14
N GLN A 385 -14.53 -19.26 23.01
CA GLN A 385 -15.08 -19.61 21.71
C GLN A 385 -14.87 -21.08 21.36
N ASP A 386 -14.43 -21.92 22.30
CA ASP A 386 -14.17 -23.35 22.06
C ASP A 386 -13.20 -23.59 20.88
N PRO A 387 -11.98 -23.01 20.90
CA PRO A 387 -11.00 -23.18 19.84
C PRO A 387 -10.26 -24.52 19.98
N ASP A 388 -9.77 -25.07 18.87
CA ASP A 388 -8.82 -26.20 18.89
C ASP A 388 -7.38 -25.70 18.73
N ILE A 389 -7.20 -24.75 17.81
CA ILE A 389 -5.90 -24.20 17.43
C ILE A 389 -5.95 -22.68 17.55
N ILE A 390 -4.92 -22.11 18.18
CA ILE A 390 -4.77 -20.67 18.36
C ILE A 390 -3.43 -20.23 17.77
N LEU A 391 -3.44 -19.22 16.92
CA LEU A 391 -2.25 -18.49 16.51
C LEU A 391 -2.22 -17.12 17.19
N LEU A 392 -1.15 -16.86 17.93
CA LEU A 392 -0.80 -15.53 18.42
C LEU A 392 0.27 -14.96 17.50
N GLY A 393 0.04 -13.77 16.95
CA GLY A 393 1.00 -13.13 16.04
C GLY A 393 2.39 -13.03 16.66
N GLU A 394 2.46 -12.73 17.95
CA GLU A 394 3.68 -12.73 18.75
C GLU A 394 3.37 -12.75 20.26
N ILE A 395 4.37 -13.10 21.07
CA ILE A 395 4.35 -12.91 22.52
C ILE A 395 5.33 -11.77 22.86
N ARG A 396 4.80 -10.63 23.30
CA ARG A 396 5.61 -9.45 23.65
C ARG A 396 5.85 -9.30 25.15
N ASP A 397 4.91 -9.78 25.97
CA ASP A 397 4.84 -9.51 27.40
C ASP A 397 4.48 -10.77 28.21
N ARG A 398 4.63 -10.64 29.53
CA ARG A 398 4.37 -11.69 30.52
C ARG A 398 2.93 -12.17 30.49
N GLU A 399 1.98 -11.26 30.35
CA GLU A 399 0.55 -11.56 30.46
C GLU A 399 0.11 -12.44 29.28
N THR A 400 0.47 -12.05 28.06
CA THR A 400 0.24 -12.83 26.84
C THR A 400 0.91 -14.20 26.93
N ALA A 401 2.16 -14.26 27.42
CA ALA A 401 2.88 -15.52 27.61
C ALA A 401 2.16 -16.47 28.59
N GLN A 402 1.70 -15.93 29.73
CA GLN A 402 0.99 -16.72 30.74
C GLN A 402 -0.32 -17.29 30.20
N ILE A 403 -1.11 -16.49 29.49
CA ILE A 403 -2.38 -16.96 28.92
C ILE A 403 -2.14 -18.01 27.83
N ALA A 404 -1.09 -17.85 26.99
CA ALA A 404 -0.72 -18.84 25.98
C ALA A 404 -0.35 -20.20 26.61
N ILE A 405 0.37 -20.18 27.74
CA ILE A 405 0.71 -21.38 28.50
C ILE A 405 -0.52 -22.04 29.12
N GLN A 406 -1.42 -21.24 29.69
CA GLN A 406 -2.68 -21.77 30.21
C GLN A 406 -3.54 -22.38 29.11
N ALA A 407 -3.62 -21.75 27.93
CA ALA A 407 -4.27 -22.32 26.76
C ALA A 407 -3.67 -23.69 26.38
N ALA A 408 -2.33 -23.76 26.32
CA ALA A 408 -1.63 -24.99 26.02
C ALA A 408 -1.84 -26.10 27.07
N LEU A 409 -1.89 -25.76 28.36
CA LEU A 409 -2.18 -26.73 29.43
C LEU A 409 -3.63 -27.22 29.41
N THR A 410 -4.56 -26.38 28.94
CA THR A 410 -5.99 -26.68 28.91
C THR A 410 -6.45 -27.36 27.63
N GLY A 411 -5.52 -27.91 26.84
CA GLY A 411 -5.87 -28.76 25.70
C GLY A 411 -5.82 -28.09 24.33
N HIS A 412 -5.21 -26.90 24.21
CA HIS A 412 -5.13 -26.18 22.94
C HIS A 412 -3.75 -26.28 22.29
N LEU A 413 -3.71 -26.34 20.96
CA LEU A 413 -2.46 -26.17 20.21
C LEU A 413 -2.25 -24.70 19.91
N VAL A 414 -1.16 -24.13 20.42
CA VAL A 414 -0.83 -22.71 20.29
C VAL A 414 0.38 -22.52 19.39
N PHE A 415 0.23 -21.71 18.35
CA PHE A 415 1.33 -21.23 17.52
C PHE A 415 1.63 -19.78 17.91
N SER A 416 2.91 -19.43 18.00
CA SER A 416 3.29 -18.03 18.22
C SER A 416 4.67 -17.69 17.68
N THR A 417 5.01 -16.40 17.69
CA THR A 417 6.34 -15.91 17.35
C THR A 417 7.04 -15.20 18.50
N LEU A 418 8.37 -15.25 18.48
CA LEU A 418 9.27 -14.46 19.30
C LEU A 418 10.39 -13.86 18.46
N HIS A 419 10.94 -12.74 18.93
CA HIS A 419 12.08 -12.07 18.31
C HIS A 419 13.40 -12.50 18.98
N THR A 420 13.83 -13.74 18.74
CA THR A 420 15.13 -14.26 19.20
C THR A 420 16.00 -14.72 18.03
N ASN A 421 17.30 -14.84 18.28
CA ASN A 421 18.30 -15.19 17.26
C ASN A 421 18.58 -16.70 17.14
N SER A 422 18.07 -17.48 18.08
CA SER A 422 18.26 -18.92 18.21
C SER A 422 16.99 -19.59 18.76
N ALA A 423 16.91 -20.91 18.61
CA ALA A 423 15.81 -21.70 19.15
C ALA A 423 15.87 -21.78 20.68
N ALA A 424 17.06 -22.00 21.26
CA ALA A 424 17.24 -22.05 22.71
C ALA A 424 17.01 -20.68 23.37
N GLY A 425 17.38 -19.58 22.71
CA GLY A 425 17.16 -18.22 23.21
C GLY A 425 15.68 -17.86 23.37
N ALA A 426 14.77 -18.53 22.63
CA ALA A 426 13.33 -18.38 22.81
C ALA A 426 12.85 -18.85 24.19
N LEU A 427 13.43 -19.94 24.70
CA LEU A 427 13.11 -20.51 26.00
C LEU A 427 13.61 -19.59 27.12
N THR A 428 14.86 -19.10 26.99
CA THR A 428 15.41 -18.08 27.90
C THR A 428 14.55 -16.82 27.91
N ARG A 429 14.12 -16.34 26.74
CA ARG A 429 13.29 -15.13 26.64
C ARG A 429 11.95 -15.25 27.35
N LEU A 430 11.29 -16.43 27.28
CA LEU A 430 10.05 -16.66 28.02
C LEU A 430 10.29 -16.71 29.53
N ARG A 431 11.42 -17.28 29.97
CA ARG A 431 11.84 -17.26 31.37
C ARG A 431 12.10 -15.84 31.87
N ASP A 432 12.77 -15.00 31.06
CA ASP A 432 13.02 -13.59 31.36
C ASP A 432 11.72 -12.77 31.46
N MET A 433 10.66 -13.18 30.73
CA MET A 433 9.31 -12.62 30.87
C MET A 433 8.61 -13.06 32.16
N GLY A 434 9.21 -13.96 32.96
CA GLY A 434 8.65 -14.42 34.24
C GLY A 434 7.73 -15.63 34.10
N VAL A 435 7.98 -16.49 33.12
CA VAL A 435 7.40 -17.83 33.02
C VAL A 435 8.30 -18.85 33.72
N ASP A 436 7.72 -19.70 34.55
CA ASP A 436 8.45 -20.75 35.26
C ASP A 436 8.96 -21.87 34.35
N GLY A 437 10.15 -22.40 34.65
CA GLY A 437 10.83 -23.44 33.85
C GLY A 437 9.99 -24.71 33.66
N TYR A 438 9.41 -25.26 34.74
CA TYR A 438 8.54 -26.44 34.64
C TYR A 438 7.34 -26.25 33.68
N LEU A 439 6.75 -25.05 33.61
CA LEU A 439 5.65 -24.75 32.69
C LEU A 439 6.14 -24.78 31.25
N LEU A 440 7.32 -24.21 30.98
CA LEU A 440 7.93 -24.24 29.65
C LEU A 440 8.26 -25.68 29.24
N GLY A 441 8.88 -26.46 30.12
CA GLY A 441 9.19 -27.87 29.87
C GLY A 441 7.94 -28.73 29.63
N ALA A 442 6.82 -28.41 30.26
CA ALA A 442 5.55 -29.12 30.10
C ALA A 442 4.73 -28.71 28.87
N THR A 443 4.86 -27.47 28.39
CA THR A 443 3.98 -26.92 27.34
C THR A 443 4.62 -26.71 25.99
N ILE A 444 5.91 -26.36 25.93
CA ILE A 444 6.58 -26.10 24.65
C ILE A 444 6.85 -27.44 23.96
N ARG A 445 6.34 -27.61 22.73
CA ARG A 445 6.62 -28.79 21.88
C ARG A 445 7.93 -28.62 21.13
N GLY A 446 8.17 -27.40 20.65
CA GLY A 446 9.41 -27.05 19.98
C GLY A 446 9.48 -25.62 19.46
N VAL A 447 10.67 -25.25 19.04
CA VAL A 447 11.02 -23.91 18.58
C VAL A 447 11.75 -24.01 17.24
N ILE A 448 11.28 -23.26 16.25
CA ILE A 448 11.86 -23.14 14.92
C ILE A 448 12.50 -21.76 14.82
N ALA A 449 13.81 -21.66 14.88
CA ALA A 449 14.50 -20.41 14.58
C ALA A 449 14.84 -20.36 13.09
N GLN A 450 14.39 -19.30 12.41
CA GLN A 450 14.55 -19.19 10.96
C GLN A 450 15.05 -17.82 10.51
N ARG A 451 15.74 -17.82 9.37
CA ARG A 451 16.18 -16.64 8.60
C ARG A 451 15.93 -16.87 7.11
N LEU A 452 15.80 -15.79 6.33
CA LEU A 452 15.68 -15.89 4.87
C LEU A 452 16.98 -15.45 4.21
N LEU A 453 17.51 -16.32 3.35
CA LEU A 453 18.65 -16.06 2.50
C LEU A 453 18.18 -15.88 1.07
N ARG A 454 18.78 -14.95 0.34
CA ARG A 454 18.57 -14.84 -1.11
C ARG A 454 19.13 -16.08 -1.83
N ARG A 455 18.42 -16.54 -2.85
CA ARG A 455 18.84 -17.66 -3.71
C ARG A 455 19.67 -17.17 -4.87
N VAL A 456 20.74 -17.89 -5.20
CA VAL A 456 21.51 -17.62 -6.42
C VAL A 456 20.56 -17.68 -7.62
N CYS A 457 20.62 -16.67 -8.47
CA CYS A 457 19.77 -16.58 -9.64
C CYS A 457 19.99 -17.80 -10.55
N PRO A 458 18.97 -18.60 -10.89
CA PRO A 458 19.14 -19.80 -11.69
C PRO A 458 19.58 -19.48 -13.14
N ALA A 459 19.28 -18.27 -13.63
CA ALA A 459 19.58 -17.86 -15.01
C ALA A 459 21.06 -17.46 -15.20
N CYS A 460 21.62 -16.62 -14.32
CA CYS A 460 23.03 -16.21 -14.43
C CYS A 460 23.97 -17.02 -13.53
N ARG A 461 23.44 -17.79 -12.58
CA ARG A 461 24.20 -18.60 -11.60
C ARG A 461 25.27 -17.81 -10.83
N GLY A 462 25.10 -16.49 -10.71
CA GLY A 462 26.10 -15.60 -10.11
C GLY A 462 27.39 -15.41 -10.93
N ALA A 463 27.37 -15.65 -12.24
CA ALA A 463 28.53 -15.50 -13.13
C ALA A 463 28.83 -14.02 -13.48
N ASP A 464 30.06 -13.73 -13.91
CA ASP A 464 30.62 -12.37 -14.10
C ASP A 464 29.76 -11.36 -14.90
N ASN A 465 28.88 -11.84 -15.80
CA ASN A 465 27.93 -11.00 -16.54
C ASN A 465 26.57 -10.83 -15.81
N VAL A 466 26.56 -10.75 -14.48
CA VAL A 466 25.31 -10.56 -13.70
C VAL A 466 24.54 -9.33 -14.18
N ALA A 467 25.24 -8.24 -14.50
CA ALA A 467 24.68 -6.93 -14.85
C ALA A 467 23.67 -6.97 -16.01
N SER A 468 23.80 -7.91 -16.95
CA SER A 468 22.88 -8.04 -18.10
C SER A 468 21.73 -9.03 -17.87
N CYS A 469 21.68 -9.70 -16.71
CA CYS A 469 20.70 -10.72 -16.43
C CYS A 469 19.32 -10.12 -16.12
N LYS A 470 18.40 -10.20 -17.09
CA LYS A 470 17.00 -9.75 -16.95
C LYS A 470 16.19 -10.48 -15.86
N SER A 471 16.61 -11.68 -15.44
CA SER A 471 15.90 -12.47 -14.42
C SER A 471 16.15 -11.95 -12.99
N CYS A 472 17.33 -11.39 -12.74
CA CYS A 472 17.71 -10.86 -11.43
C CYS A 472 18.03 -9.36 -11.44
N ASN A 473 17.89 -8.70 -12.60
CA ASN A 473 18.20 -7.28 -12.83
C ASN A 473 19.58 -6.89 -12.28
N GLY A 474 20.62 -7.67 -12.57
CA GLY A 474 21.97 -7.34 -12.11
C GLY A 474 22.31 -7.74 -10.67
N SER A 475 21.37 -8.26 -9.89
CA SER A 475 21.63 -8.55 -8.46
C SER A 475 22.35 -9.87 -8.19
N GLY A 476 22.29 -10.83 -9.11
CA GLY A 476 22.87 -12.18 -8.92
C GLY A 476 21.98 -13.12 -8.11
N TYR A 477 20.88 -12.61 -7.55
CA TYR A 477 19.94 -13.38 -6.74
C TYR A 477 18.51 -13.30 -7.32
N SER A 478 17.74 -14.37 -7.17
CA SER A 478 16.33 -14.38 -7.56
C SER A 478 15.53 -15.26 -6.62
N GLY A 479 14.68 -14.63 -5.81
CA GLY A 479 13.90 -15.31 -4.77
C GLY A 479 14.70 -15.61 -3.51
N ARG A 480 14.05 -16.33 -2.58
CA ARG A 480 14.55 -16.58 -1.23
C ARG A 480 14.43 -18.05 -0.85
N THR A 481 15.26 -18.47 0.09
CA THR A 481 15.23 -19.78 0.74
C THR A 481 15.32 -19.58 2.25
N VAL A 482 14.71 -20.49 3.01
CA VAL A 482 14.86 -20.50 4.46
C VAL A 482 16.18 -21.14 4.86
N THR A 483 16.74 -20.66 5.97
CA THR A 483 17.70 -21.39 6.77
C THR A 483 17.20 -21.43 8.21
N TYR A 484 17.43 -22.54 8.91
CA TYR A 484 16.80 -22.80 10.19
C TYR A 484 17.65 -23.65 11.11
N GLU A 485 17.23 -23.65 12.37
CA GLU A 485 17.49 -24.69 13.35
C GLU A 485 16.17 -25.00 14.09
N MET A 486 15.99 -26.26 14.50
CA MET A 486 14.75 -26.71 15.12
C MET A 486 15.06 -27.46 16.41
N LEU A 487 14.52 -26.95 17.52
CA LEU A 487 14.63 -27.56 18.83
C LEU A 487 13.29 -28.22 19.16
N GLN A 488 13.28 -29.54 19.34
CA GLN A 488 12.14 -30.25 19.94
C GLN A 488 12.40 -30.44 21.43
N VAL A 489 11.39 -30.17 22.26
CA VAL A 489 11.52 -30.32 23.72
C VAL A 489 11.31 -31.79 24.08
N SER A 490 12.43 -32.49 24.33
CA SER A 490 12.44 -33.84 24.88
C SER A 490 12.41 -33.81 26.42
N PRO A 491 12.17 -34.94 27.12
CA PRO A 491 12.25 -34.99 28.58
C PRO A 491 13.58 -34.47 29.15
N ARG A 492 14.70 -34.74 28.45
CA ARG A 492 16.03 -34.22 28.83
C ARG A 492 16.09 -32.70 28.71
N ILE A 493 15.55 -32.13 27.63
CA ILE A 493 15.51 -30.68 27.43
C ILE A 493 14.55 -30.03 28.43
N ALA A 494 13.40 -30.63 28.71
CA ALA A 494 12.45 -30.15 29.71
C ALA A 494 13.07 -30.05 31.11
N ALA A 495 13.86 -31.06 31.52
CA ALA A 495 14.59 -31.03 32.79
C ALA A 495 15.61 -29.87 32.83
N LEU A 496 16.38 -29.68 31.76
CA LEU A 496 17.33 -28.55 31.67
C LEU A 496 16.62 -27.19 31.72
N ILE A 497 15.46 -27.06 31.09
CA ILE A 497 14.65 -25.83 31.15
C ILE A 497 14.21 -25.55 32.60
N ASP A 498 13.74 -26.58 33.31
CA ASP A 498 13.29 -26.48 34.70
C ASP A 498 14.43 -26.11 35.67
N GLU A 499 15.60 -26.71 35.48
CA GLU A 499 16.83 -26.42 36.24
C GLU A 499 17.41 -25.03 35.98
N GLY A 500 16.86 -24.29 35.00
CA GLY A 500 17.34 -22.95 34.69
C GLY A 500 18.60 -22.93 33.83
N ALA A 501 18.88 -23.99 33.08
CA ALA A 501 20.06 -24.09 32.22
C ALA A 501 20.20 -22.90 31.26
N SER A 502 21.44 -22.61 30.89
CA SER A 502 21.79 -21.56 29.94
C SER A 502 21.44 -21.94 28.51
N GLU A 503 21.35 -20.92 27.63
CA GLU A 503 21.11 -21.13 26.19
C GLU A 503 22.14 -22.08 25.57
N LEU A 504 23.41 -21.99 26.00
CA LEU A 504 24.50 -22.83 25.52
C LEU A 504 24.33 -24.30 25.92
N GLU A 505 23.92 -24.58 27.15
CA GLU A 505 23.70 -25.94 27.66
C GLU A 505 22.52 -26.60 26.96
N ILE A 506 21.42 -25.86 26.80
CA ILE A 506 20.24 -26.32 26.06
C ILE A 506 20.62 -26.56 24.59
N GLY A 507 21.37 -25.65 23.96
CA GLY A 507 21.82 -25.79 22.59
C GLY A 507 22.71 -27.02 22.36
N LYS A 508 23.63 -27.31 23.29
CA LYS A 508 24.46 -28.52 23.27
C LYS A 508 23.61 -29.79 23.39
N ALA A 509 22.72 -29.85 24.39
CA ALA A 509 21.86 -31.00 24.59
C ALA A 509 20.91 -31.25 23.40
N ALA A 510 20.43 -30.17 22.75
CA ALA A 510 19.61 -30.28 21.55
C ALA A 510 20.42 -30.80 20.34
N SER A 511 21.67 -30.34 20.19
CA SER A 511 22.57 -30.78 19.11
C SER A 511 22.96 -32.26 19.25
N GLU A 512 23.12 -32.76 20.48
CA GLU A 512 23.35 -34.18 20.75
C GLU A 512 22.14 -35.07 20.42
N ALA A 513 20.93 -34.51 20.42
CA ALA A 513 19.72 -35.25 20.12
C ALA A 513 19.51 -35.38 18.60
N ASP A 514 19.13 -34.29 17.93
CA ASP A 514 18.84 -34.25 16.48
C ASP A 514 18.66 -32.81 15.96
N LEU A 515 19.15 -31.81 16.69
CA LEU A 515 19.15 -30.42 16.22
C LEU A 515 20.31 -30.23 15.24
N ILE A 516 20.00 -29.79 14.02
CA ILE A 516 21.01 -29.30 13.08
C ILE A 516 21.22 -27.81 13.37
N PRO A 517 22.42 -27.39 13.81
CA PRO A 517 22.67 -25.98 14.07
C PRO A 517 22.51 -25.16 12.79
N MET A 518 22.02 -23.91 12.92
CA MET A 518 21.79 -23.09 11.74
C MET A 518 23.06 -22.90 10.89
N ALA A 519 24.23 -22.78 11.55
CA ALA A 519 25.51 -22.67 10.87
C ALA A 519 25.81 -23.89 9.95
N VAL A 520 25.43 -25.09 10.37
CA VAL A 520 25.62 -26.33 9.59
C VAL A 520 24.66 -26.35 8.40
N HIS A 521 23.38 -26.04 8.61
CA HIS A 521 22.40 -25.98 7.52
C HIS A 521 22.80 -24.96 6.45
N VAL A 522 23.32 -23.80 6.88
CA VAL A 522 23.82 -22.76 5.99
C VAL A 522 25.01 -23.23 5.16
N ALA A 523 25.97 -23.94 5.77
CA ALA A 523 27.10 -24.50 5.05
C ALA A 523 26.62 -25.43 3.92
N THR A 524 25.63 -26.29 4.19
CA THR A 524 25.02 -27.15 3.18
C THR A 524 24.36 -26.35 2.03
N LEU A 525 23.69 -25.23 2.32
CA LEU A 525 23.10 -24.38 1.27
C LEU A 525 24.16 -23.72 0.39
N VAL A 526 25.29 -23.31 0.97
CA VAL A 526 26.43 -22.73 0.23
C VAL A 526 27.11 -23.79 -0.63
N GLU A 527 27.38 -24.98 -0.09
CA GLU A 527 27.96 -26.11 -0.82
C GLU A 527 27.11 -26.50 -2.04
N ARG A 528 25.78 -26.52 -1.87
CA ARG A 528 24.82 -26.80 -2.95
C ARG A 528 24.61 -25.62 -3.90
N ARG A 529 25.31 -24.51 -3.72
CA ARG A 529 25.18 -23.26 -4.49
C ARG A 529 23.75 -22.72 -4.52
N VAL A 530 22.96 -22.98 -3.48
CA VAL A 530 21.61 -22.41 -3.33
C VAL A 530 21.70 -20.93 -2.96
N THR A 531 22.69 -20.57 -2.14
CA THR A 531 23.03 -19.20 -1.74
C THR A 531 24.56 -19.00 -1.79
N THR A 532 25.04 -17.82 -1.42
CA THR A 532 26.48 -17.49 -1.39
C THR A 532 26.96 -17.24 0.04
N LEU A 533 28.27 -17.36 0.27
CA LEU A 533 28.86 -17.01 1.56
C LEU A 533 28.70 -15.52 1.90
N GLU A 534 28.69 -14.64 0.89
CA GLU A 534 28.43 -13.21 1.06
C GLU A 534 27.03 -12.95 1.62
N GLU A 535 26.01 -13.61 1.05
CA GLU A 535 24.63 -13.49 1.53
C GLU A 535 24.47 -14.04 2.94
N VAL A 536 25.18 -15.12 3.26
CA VAL A 536 25.20 -15.68 4.61
C VAL A 536 25.74 -14.69 5.63
N ARG A 537 26.91 -14.08 5.36
CA ARG A 537 27.52 -13.08 6.25
C ARG A 537 26.64 -11.84 6.45
N ARG A 538 25.79 -11.51 5.47
CA ARG A 538 24.84 -10.40 5.57
C ARG A 538 23.70 -10.66 6.56
N VAL A 539 23.24 -11.91 6.64
CA VAL A 539 22.00 -12.28 7.34
C VAL A 539 22.26 -12.96 8.68
N ILE A 540 23.39 -13.65 8.79
CA ILE A 540 23.77 -14.45 9.95
C ILE A 540 25.09 -13.90 10.47
N ASP A 541 25.07 -13.46 11.71
CA ASP A 541 26.29 -13.20 12.46
C ASP A 541 26.91 -14.57 12.81
N LEU A 542 27.66 -15.10 11.86
CA LEU A 542 28.52 -16.26 12.09
C LEU A 542 29.66 -15.73 12.95
N GLY A 543 29.50 -15.78 14.28
CA GLY A 543 30.51 -15.36 15.23
C GLY A 543 31.90 -15.81 14.77
N GLY A 544 32.81 -14.83 14.63
CA GLY A 544 34.10 -15.01 13.97
C GLY A 544 34.92 -16.13 14.60
N GLY A 545 35.06 -17.23 13.85
CA GLY A 545 36.15 -18.18 13.97
C GLY A 545 37.06 -18.02 12.75
N GLY A 546 38.07 -17.16 12.89
CA GLY A 546 39.31 -17.28 12.13
C GLY A 546 40.23 -18.31 12.76
#